data_AF-W0J9H7-F1
#
_entry.id   AF-W0J9H7-F1
#
_cell.length_a   1.000
_cell.length_b   1.000
_cell.length_c   1.000
_cell.angle_alpha   90.00
_cell.angle_beta   90.00
_cell.angle_gamma   90.00
#
_symmetry.space_group_name_H-M   'P 1'
#
loop_
_entity.id
_entity.type
_entity.pdbx_description
1 polymer ?
#
loop_
_entity_poly.entity_id
_entity_poly.type
_entity_poly.pdbx_seq_one_letter_code
_entity_poly.pdbx_strand_id
1 'polypeptide(L)'
;MRGLAGRFMSTSEPRTPRPAAGLRRRGRPATRPEFLATPVAVEALARERFEEQAREVTVRAPTRGSLRVRIWAARVWQWDGKAARARWLVVREEAGGSRKYSLGNPPVETTRERLAFMQAQRFWIERSFQDAKSELGLADYELRGWTGWHHHVALVCLAQLFTLIERRLAKQGRPLLSVRDITELLELYLPRRPRTGQEVLRRIARRHLAREDDLRRRRKTARQKSDFNLTK
;
A
#
# COMPACT_ATOMS: atom_id res chain seq x y z
N MET A 1 8.04 -8.52 -2.56
CA MET A 1 8.97 -7.42 -2.23
C MET A 1 10.38 -7.84 -2.61
N ARG A 2 10.84 -7.59 -3.85
CA ARG A 2 12.28 -7.68 -4.15
C ARG A 2 12.93 -6.48 -3.48
N GLY A 3 13.68 -6.76 -2.42
CA GLY A 3 14.19 -5.77 -1.47
C GLY A 3 15.19 -4.81 -2.09
N LEU A 4 15.47 -3.73 -1.37
CA LEU A 4 16.58 -2.83 -1.65
C LEU A 4 17.96 -3.54 -1.64
N ALA A 5 17.98 -4.77 -1.12
CA ALA A 5 18.97 -5.82 -1.35
C ALA A 5 19.32 -5.95 -2.85
N GLY A 6 20.49 -5.42 -3.24
CA GLY A 6 20.96 -5.43 -4.63
C GLY A 6 20.80 -4.11 -5.39
N ARG A 7 20.29 -3.05 -4.76
CA ARG A 7 20.38 -1.69 -5.33
C ARG A 7 21.72 -1.05 -4.99
N PHE A 8 22.29 -0.38 -5.98
CA PHE A 8 23.48 0.45 -5.80
C PHE A 8 23.07 1.90 -5.55
N MET A 9 23.75 2.55 -4.60
CA MET A 9 23.54 3.95 -4.22
C MET A 9 24.90 4.61 -3.98
N SER A 10 24.95 5.93 -4.07
CA SER A 10 26.16 6.68 -3.69
C SER A 10 26.00 7.28 -2.30
N THR A 11 27.08 7.27 -1.51
CA THR A 11 27.18 8.01 -0.23
C THR A 11 27.58 9.46 -0.44
N SER A 12 28.12 9.81 -1.60
CA SER A 12 28.47 11.17 -2.00
C SER A 12 27.48 11.73 -3.02
N GLU A 13 27.31 13.06 -3.03
CA GLU A 13 26.52 13.72 -4.06
C GLU A 13 27.12 13.46 -5.45
N PRO A 14 26.36 12.86 -6.37
CA PRO A 14 26.87 12.59 -7.70
C PRO A 14 27.04 13.90 -8.44
N ARG A 15 28.26 14.12 -8.94
CA ARG A 15 28.52 15.20 -9.88
C ARG A 15 27.82 14.83 -11.20
N THR A 16 26.87 15.64 -11.63
CA THR A 16 26.40 15.59 -13.03
C THR A 16 27.47 16.27 -13.89
N PRO A 17 27.94 15.67 -14.99
CA PRO A 17 28.75 16.40 -15.92
C PRO A 17 27.93 17.58 -16.45
N ARG A 18 28.35 18.81 -16.13
CA ARG A 18 27.97 19.95 -16.97
C ARG A 18 28.55 19.66 -18.35
N PRO A 19 27.80 19.86 -19.45
CA PRO A 19 28.42 19.84 -20.76
C PRO A 19 29.60 20.81 -20.71
N ALA A 20 30.81 20.30 -20.97
CA ALA A 20 32.02 21.10 -20.91
C ALA A 20 31.84 22.29 -21.85
N ALA A 21 31.75 23.50 -21.28
CA ALA A 21 31.81 24.71 -22.08
C ALA A 21 33.20 24.75 -22.71
N GLY A 22 33.29 24.49 -24.02
CA GLY A 22 34.47 24.86 -24.81
C GLY A 22 35.33 23.75 -25.42
N LEU A 23 35.01 22.45 -25.31
CA LEU A 23 35.77 21.43 -26.04
C LEU A 23 35.00 20.94 -27.27
N ARG A 24 35.43 21.39 -28.44
CA ARG A 24 34.97 20.92 -29.77
C ARG A 24 35.31 19.43 -29.95
N ARG A 25 34.50 18.54 -29.38
CA ARG A 25 34.51 17.11 -29.75
C ARG A 25 33.52 16.90 -30.89
N ARG A 26 33.98 16.34 -32.02
CA ARG A 26 33.13 15.88 -33.12
C ARG A 26 32.13 14.84 -32.57
N GLY A 27 30.84 15.13 -32.67
CA GLY A 27 29.74 14.25 -32.25
C GLY A 27 28.60 15.03 -31.60
N ARG A 28 27.38 14.45 -31.61
CA ARG A 28 26.22 15.02 -30.90
C ARG A 28 26.57 15.10 -29.40
N PRO A 29 26.47 16.26 -28.75
CA PRO A 29 26.80 16.37 -27.32
C PRO A 29 25.95 15.40 -26.51
N ALA A 30 26.60 14.67 -25.59
CA ALA A 30 25.93 13.73 -24.70
C ALA A 30 24.84 14.47 -23.93
N THR A 31 23.57 14.17 -24.25
CA THR A 31 22.40 14.84 -23.67
C THR A 31 21.92 14.13 -22.40
N ARG A 32 22.47 12.94 -22.10
CA ARG A 32 22.08 12.15 -20.94
C ARG A 32 23.01 12.50 -19.77
N PRO A 33 22.47 12.85 -18.59
CA PRO A 33 23.28 13.11 -17.43
C PRO A 33 23.96 11.81 -16.97
N GLU A 34 25.28 11.85 -16.78
CA GLU A 34 26.04 10.70 -16.27
C GLU A 34 26.13 10.75 -14.73
N PHE A 35 26.06 9.58 -14.11
CA PHE A 35 26.25 9.42 -12.68
C PHE A 35 27.72 9.12 -12.40
N LEU A 36 28.48 10.13 -11.96
CA LEU A 36 29.94 10.02 -11.78
C LEU A 36 30.38 9.46 -10.41
N ALA A 37 29.44 9.08 -9.54
CA ALA A 37 29.78 8.53 -8.24
C ALA A 37 29.86 7.00 -8.28
N THR A 38 30.80 6.43 -7.52
CA THR A 38 30.97 4.98 -7.40
C THR A 38 29.71 4.37 -6.77
N PRO A 39 28.98 3.50 -7.49
CA PRO A 39 27.80 2.86 -6.93
C PRO A 39 28.21 1.84 -5.87
N VAL A 40 27.66 1.98 -4.65
CA VAL A 40 27.88 1.05 -3.53
C VAL A 40 26.61 0.25 -3.27
N ALA A 41 26.74 -1.06 -3.11
CA ALA A 41 25.61 -1.90 -2.73
C ALA A 41 25.11 -1.52 -1.33
N VAL A 42 23.81 -1.29 -1.20
CA VAL A 42 23.17 -0.90 0.09
C VAL A 42 23.50 -1.88 1.21
N GLU A 43 23.59 -3.18 0.90
CA GLU A 43 23.93 -4.22 1.88
C GLU A 43 25.38 -4.17 2.33
N ALA A 44 26.32 -3.85 1.44
CA ALA A 44 27.73 -3.71 1.79
C ALA A 44 27.91 -2.52 2.73
N LEU A 45 27.28 -1.39 2.39
CA LEU A 45 27.30 -0.19 3.22
C LEU A 45 26.68 -0.42 4.60
N ALA A 46 25.55 -1.13 4.66
CA ALA A 46 24.94 -1.49 5.93
C ALA A 46 25.81 -2.48 6.73
N ARG A 47 26.45 -3.45 6.09
CA ARG A 47 27.33 -4.41 6.78
C ARG A 47 28.52 -3.72 7.45
N GLU A 48 29.14 -2.78 6.75
CA GLU A 48 30.26 -1.98 7.24
C GLU A 48 29.85 -1.09 8.41
N ARG A 49 28.75 -0.35 8.28
CA ARG A 49 28.44 0.77 9.19
C ARG A 49 27.42 0.46 10.28
N PHE A 50 26.62 -0.58 10.12
CA PHE A 50 25.52 -0.85 11.03
C PHE A 50 26.02 -1.20 12.44
N GLU A 51 27.07 -2.02 12.57
CA GLU A 51 27.52 -2.43 13.90
C GLU A 51 28.02 -1.26 14.74
N GLU A 52 28.81 -0.38 14.13
CA GLU A 52 29.44 0.76 14.80
C GLU A 52 28.49 1.94 14.99
N GLN A 53 27.60 2.20 14.03
CA GLN A 53 26.83 3.45 13.97
C GLN A 53 25.34 3.28 14.29
N ALA A 54 24.84 2.04 14.42
CA ALA A 54 23.46 1.82 14.83
C ALA A 54 23.23 2.28 16.27
N ARG A 55 22.05 2.84 16.51
CA ARG A 55 21.61 3.26 17.84
C ARG A 55 20.36 2.50 18.21
N GLU A 56 20.22 2.19 19.49
CA GLU A 56 18.99 1.60 20.01
C GLU A 56 17.93 2.70 20.19
N VAL A 57 16.75 2.48 19.63
CA VAL A 57 15.62 3.42 19.72
C VAL A 57 14.34 2.68 20.13
N THR A 58 13.52 3.35 20.92
CA THR A 58 12.19 2.85 21.31
C THR A 58 11.15 3.33 20.31
N VAL A 59 10.52 2.40 19.60
CA VAL A 59 9.63 2.74 18.48
C VAL A 59 8.17 2.89 18.89
N ARG A 60 7.74 2.22 19.96
CA ARG A 60 6.37 2.26 20.46
C ARG A 60 6.31 2.31 21.97
N ALA A 61 5.29 3.00 22.47
CA ALA A 61 4.88 2.97 23.87
C ALA A 61 4.35 1.56 24.25
N PRO A 62 4.48 1.16 25.52
CA PRO A 62 4.34 -0.23 25.95
C PRO A 62 2.89 -0.71 25.97
N THR A 63 2.64 -1.89 25.39
CA THR A 63 1.42 -2.69 25.66
C THR A 63 1.75 -4.17 25.90
N ARG A 64 2.92 -4.64 25.44
CA ARG A 64 3.45 -6.01 25.64
C ARG A 64 4.97 -6.03 25.89
N GLY A 65 5.54 -4.89 26.30
CA GLY A 65 6.99 -4.64 26.34
C GLY A 65 7.43 -3.64 25.26
N SER A 66 8.42 -2.81 25.59
CA SER A 66 9.02 -1.82 24.69
C SER A 66 9.59 -2.51 23.45
N LEU A 67 9.12 -2.14 22.25
CA LEU A 67 9.81 -2.55 21.02
C LEU A 67 11.02 -1.64 20.85
N ARG A 68 12.15 -2.10 21.39
CA ARG A 68 13.47 -1.51 21.16
C ARG A 68 14.09 -2.15 19.94
N VAL A 69 14.65 -1.34 19.05
CA VAL A 69 15.28 -1.79 17.82
C VAL A 69 16.58 -1.04 17.61
N ARG A 70 17.58 -1.71 17.02
CA ARG A 70 18.77 -1.02 16.51
C ARG A 70 18.46 -0.44 15.14
N ILE A 71 18.72 0.85 14.98
CA ILE A 71 18.54 1.58 13.73
C ILE A 71 19.82 2.28 13.31
N TRP A 72 20.14 2.16 12.04
CA TRP A 72 21.14 2.98 11.36
C TRP A 72 20.46 3.75 10.23
N ALA A 73 20.77 5.03 10.10
CA ALA A 73 20.25 5.86 9.04
C ALA A 73 21.35 6.73 8.44
N ALA A 74 21.36 6.84 7.11
CA ALA A 74 22.34 7.63 6.38
C ALA A 74 21.69 8.32 5.18
N ARG A 75 22.26 9.46 4.79
CA ARG A 75 21.92 10.10 3.52
C ARG A 75 22.64 9.39 2.39
N VAL A 76 21.86 9.03 1.37
CA VAL A 76 22.33 8.35 0.17
C VAL A 76 21.72 8.99 -1.06
N TRP A 77 22.40 8.86 -2.19
CA TRP A 77 21.95 9.35 -3.47
C TRP A 77 21.48 8.19 -4.32
N GLN A 78 20.20 8.28 -4.74
CA GLN A 78 19.59 7.36 -5.67
C GLN A 78 19.65 7.94 -7.08
N TRP A 79 20.11 7.13 -8.03
CA TRP A 79 20.04 7.44 -9.45
C TRP A 79 18.88 6.69 -10.11
N ASP A 80 18.03 7.39 -10.87
CA ASP A 80 16.90 6.80 -11.60
C ASP A 80 17.11 6.80 -13.13
N GLY A 81 18.32 7.09 -13.59
CA GLY A 81 18.65 7.24 -15.02
C GLY A 81 18.41 8.65 -15.57
N LYS A 82 17.74 9.54 -14.80
CA LYS A 82 17.46 10.92 -15.20
C LYS A 82 18.02 11.94 -14.22
N ALA A 83 17.84 11.69 -12.93
CA ALA A 83 18.25 12.63 -11.88
C ALA A 83 18.74 11.90 -10.64
N ALA A 84 19.69 12.56 -9.97
CA ALA A 84 20.17 12.14 -8.67
C ALA A 84 19.21 12.68 -7.61
N ARG A 85 18.78 11.81 -6.71
CA ARG A 85 17.84 12.15 -5.66
C ARG A 85 18.42 11.76 -4.31
N ALA A 86 18.62 12.74 -3.45
CA ALA A 86 19.04 12.49 -2.09
C ALA A 86 17.88 11.84 -1.30
N ARG A 87 18.18 10.76 -0.58
CA ARG A 87 17.26 9.91 0.17
C ARG A 87 17.85 9.54 1.51
N TRP A 88 16.99 9.25 2.47
CA TRP A 88 17.35 8.58 3.70
C TRP A 88 17.34 7.08 3.45
N LEU A 89 18.49 6.42 3.65
CA LEU A 89 18.57 4.98 3.85
C LEU A 89 18.37 4.70 5.32
N VAL A 90 17.38 3.88 5.64
CA VAL A 90 17.05 3.45 7.00
C VAL A 90 17.18 1.94 7.06
N VAL A 91 18.04 1.46 7.94
CA VAL A 91 18.26 0.04 8.21
C VAL A 91 17.89 -0.23 9.66
N ARG A 92 17.04 -1.23 9.88
CA ARG A 92 16.61 -1.65 11.21
C ARG A 92 16.81 -3.13 11.39
N GLU A 93 17.35 -3.51 12.54
CA GLU A 93 17.48 -4.91 12.93
C GLU A 93 16.26 -5.35 13.74
N GLU A 94 15.70 -6.50 13.36
CA GLU A 94 14.60 -7.14 14.07
C GLU A 94 15.14 -8.17 15.07
N ALA A 95 14.30 -8.58 16.03
CA ALA A 95 14.71 -9.50 17.11
C ALA A 95 15.31 -10.83 16.63
N GLY A 96 15.01 -11.27 15.40
CA GLY A 96 15.60 -12.46 14.77
C GLY A 96 16.91 -12.20 13.99
N GLY A 97 17.57 -11.07 14.19
CA GLY A 97 18.82 -10.69 13.49
C GLY A 97 18.65 -10.27 12.03
N SER A 98 17.43 -10.40 11.47
CA SER A 98 17.16 -9.97 10.09
C SER A 98 17.10 -8.43 10.01
N ARG A 99 17.68 -7.86 8.95
CA ARG A 99 17.69 -6.42 8.70
C ARG A 99 16.64 -6.02 7.67
N LYS A 100 15.87 -4.97 8.00
CA LYS A 100 14.92 -4.34 7.09
C LYS A 100 15.49 -3.03 6.56
N TYR A 101 15.41 -2.88 5.24
CA TYR A 101 15.92 -1.72 4.52
C TYR A 101 14.76 -0.87 4.00
N SER A 102 14.87 0.44 4.12
CA SER A 102 13.87 1.39 3.61
C SER A 102 14.54 2.64 3.07
N LEU A 103 13.94 3.20 2.02
CA LEU A 103 14.30 4.50 1.49
C LEU A 103 13.17 5.49 1.73
N GLY A 104 13.52 6.68 2.19
CA GLY A 104 12.58 7.77 2.41
C GLY A 104 13.10 9.11 1.89
N ASN A 105 12.20 10.06 1.73
CA ASN A 105 12.51 11.46 1.46
C ASN A 105 12.07 12.44 2.58
N PRO A 106 12.07 12.07 3.89
CA PRO A 106 11.74 13.05 4.92
C PRO A 106 12.82 14.17 5.00
N PRO A 107 12.50 15.31 5.66
CA PRO A 107 13.44 16.43 5.85
C PRO A 107 14.78 15.97 6.44
N VAL A 108 15.85 16.74 6.21
CA VAL A 108 17.20 16.35 6.66
C VAL A 108 17.36 16.47 8.17
N GLU A 109 16.49 17.25 8.82
CA GLU A 109 16.41 17.46 10.25
C GLU A 109 15.68 16.31 10.97
N THR A 110 15.15 15.34 10.22
CA THR A 110 14.36 14.24 10.78
C THR A 110 15.23 13.36 11.68
N THR A 111 14.83 13.23 12.93
CA THR A 111 15.57 12.42 13.90
C THR A 111 15.50 10.91 13.60
N ARG A 112 16.46 10.15 14.13
CA ARG A 112 16.49 8.68 13.94
C ARG A 112 15.28 8.00 14.55
N GLU A 113 14.79 8.50 15.69
CA GLU A 113 13.58 8.01 16.36
C GLU A 113 12.36 8.20 15.46
N ARG A 114 12.26 9.37 14.80
CA ARG A 114 11.18 9.63 13.85
C ARG A 114 11.27 8.74 12.62
N LEU A 115 12.47 8.52 12.08
CA LEU A 115 12.69 7.58 10.97
C LEU A 115 12.30 6.14 11.36
N ALA A 116 12.68 5.69 12.57
CA ALA A 116 12.30 4.38 13.09
C ALA A 116 10.79 4.25 13.25
N PHE A 117 10.15 5.28 13.81
CA PHE A 117 8.71 5.35 13.95
C PHE A 117 8.00 5.24 12.60
N MET A 118 8.43 6.00 11.60
CA MET A 118 7.87 5.96 10.24
C MET A 118 8.01 4.57 9.61
N GLN A 119 9.19 3.96 9.72
CA GLN A 119 9.42 2.62 9.18
C GLN A 119 8.51 1.56 9.84
N ALA A 120 8.28 1.68 11.16
CA ALA A 120 7.43 0.75 11.89
C ALA A 120 5.93 0.94 11.63
N GLN A 121 5.48 2.07 11.08
CA GLN A 121 4.06 2.28 10.75
C GLN A 121 3.54 1.29 9.70
N ARG A 122 4.44 0.65 8.93
CA ARG A 122 4.07 -0.37 7.95
C ARG A 122 3.19 -1.48 8.54
N PHE A 123 3.47 -1.90 9.78
CA PHE A 123 2.67 -2.90 10.46
C PHE A 123 1.20 -2.46 10.61
N TRP A 124 0.95 -1.21 10.98
CA TRP A 124 -0.41 -0.68 11.14
C TRP A 124 -1.17 -0.59 9.83
N ILE A 125 -0.48 -0.28 8.73
CA ILE A 125 -1.06 -0.31 7.38
C ILE A 125 -1.47 -1.74 7.04
N GLU A 126 -0.57 -2.71 7.20
CA GLU A 126 -0.87 -4.13 6.96
C GLU A 126 -2.01 -4.62 7.83
N ARG A 127 -2.04 -4.21 9.10
CA ARG A 127 -3.12 -4.54 10.02
C ARG A 127 -4.46 -3.93 9.58
N SER A 128 -4.48 -2.68 9.11
CA SER A 128 -5.72 -2.08 8.59
C SER A 128 -6.25 -2.81 7.36
N PHE A 129 -5.38 -3.34 6.50
CA PHE A 129 -5.80 -4.16 5.37
C PHE A 129 -6.29 -5.54 5.79
N GLN A 130 -5.71 -6.13 6.85
CA GLN A 130 -6.24 -7.37 7.44
C GLN A 130 -7.63 -7.14 7.98
N ASP A 131 -7.83 -6.11 8.80
CA ASP A 131 -9.15 -5.78 9.37
C ASP A 131 -10.17 -5.49 8.24
N ALA A 132 -9.78 -4.78 7.18
CA ALA A 132 -10.65 -4.54 6.02
C ALA A 132 -11.11 -5.83 5.33
N LYS A 133 -10.20 -6.80 5.17
CA LYS A 133 -10.49 -8.08 4.51
C LYS A 133 -11.32 -9.00 5.38
N SER A 134 -10.97 -9.12 6.66
CA SER A 134 -11.57 -10.08 7.58
C SER A 134 -12.92 -9.62 8.12
N GLU A 135 -13.09 -8.31 8.38
CA GLU A 135 -14.26 -7.80 9.11
C GLU A 135 -15.17 -6.92 8.24
N LEU A 136 -14.63 -6.28 7.20
CA LEU A 136 -15.36 -5.26 6.42
C LEU A 136 -15.63 -5.66 4.97
N GLY A 137 -15.32 -6.90 4.60
CA GLY A 137 -15.67 -7.46 3.30
C GLY A 137 -14.79 -7.01 2.14
N LEU A 138 -13.57 -6.51 2.36
CA LEU A 138 -12.66 -6.15 1.25
C LEU A 138 -12.34 -7.35 0.35
N ALA A 139 -12.40 -8.58 0.87
CA ALA A 139 -12.18 -9.81 0.12
C ALA A 139 -13.48 -10.44 -0.45
N ASP A 140 -14.65 -9.92 -0.07
CA ASP A 140 -15.96 -10.55 -0.33
C ASP A 140 -16.76 -9.86 -1.46
N TYR A 141 -16.07 -9.33 -2.47
CA TYR A 141 -16.74 -8.73 -3.62
C TYR A 141 -17.04 -9.77 -4.71
N GLU A 142 -18.29 -9.85 -5.14
CA GLU A 142 -18.72 -10.77 -6.23
C GLU A 142 -18.76 -10.08 -7.62
N LEU A 143 -18.26 -8.85 -7.71
CA LEU A 143 -18.36 -7.99 -8.88
C LEU A 143 -17.18 -8.19 -9.84
N ARG A 144 -17.46 -8.24 -11.15
CA ARG A 144 -16.45 -8.37 -12.22
C ARG A 144 -16.17 -7.09 -13.01
N GLY A 145 -16.98 -6.05 -12.81
CA GLY A 145 -16.85 -4.77 -13.50
C GLY A 145 -16.04 -3.75 -12.69
N TRP A 146 -15.25 -2.92 -13.38
CA TRP A 146 -14.42 -1.88 -12.75
C TRP A 146 -15.21 -0.96 -11.82
N THR A 147 -16.34 -0.41 -12.30
CA THR A 147 -17.19 0.51 -11.51
C THR A 147 -17.75 -0.17 -10.27
N GLY A 148 -18.20 -1.42 -10.40
CA GLY A 148 -18.73 -2.18 -9.27
C GLY A 148 -17.66 -2.44 -8.20
N TRP A 149 -16.47 -2.89 -8.62
CA TRP A 149 -15.34 -3.07 -7.72
C TRP A 149 -14.95 -1.75 -7.03
N HIS A 150 -14.88 -0.64 -7.78
CA HIS A 150 -14.53 0.66 -7.22
C HIS A 150 -15.54 1.15 -6.18
N HIS A 151 -16.84 1.00 -6.44
CA HIS A 151 -17.88 1.33 -5.47
C HIS A 151 -17.77 0.47 -4.21
N HIS A 152 -17.50 -0.83 -4.36
CA HIS A 152 -17.31 -1.73 -3.22
C HIS A 152 -16.12 -1.28 -2.35
N VAL A 153 -14.96 -1.06 -2.96
CA VAL A 153 -13.76 -0.60 -2.24
C VAL A 153 -14.00 0.74 -1.55
N ALA A 154 -14.71 1.68 -2.19
CA ALA A 154 -15.06 2.95 -1.57
C ALA A 154 -15.95 2.77 -0.31
N LEU A 155 -16.94 1.89 -0.36
CA LEU A 155 -17.79 1.57 0.80
C LEU A 155 -16.99 0.91 1.93
N VAL A 156 -16.06 0.00 1.60
CA VAL A 156 -15.16 -0.59 2.59
C VAL A 156 -14.27 0.47 3.25
N CYS A 157 -13.72 1.41 2.48
CA CYS A 157 -12.94 2.51 3.03
C CYS A 157 -13.77 3.41 3.97
N LEU A 158 -15.04 3.65 3.66
CA LEU A 158 -15.95 4.38 4.55
C LEU A 158 -16.23 3.60 5.84
N ALA A 159 -16.45 2.29 5.76
CA ALA A 159 -16.61 1.44 6.94
C ALA A 159 -15.33 1.40 7.80
N GLN A 160 -14.15 1.34 7.19
CA GLN A 160 -12.87 1.47 7.90
C GLN A 160 -12.75 2.80 8.63
N LEU A 161 -13.12 3.91 7.97
CA LEU A 161 -13.10 5.22 8.59
C LEU A 161 -14.06 5.30 9.78
N PHE A 162 -15.28 4.78 9.62
CA PHE A 162 -16.26 4.72 10.71
C PHE A 162 -15.71 3.95 11.91
N THR A 163 -15.23 2.72 11.71
CA THR A 163 -14.70 1.90 12.82
C THR A 163 -13.47 2.54 13.47
N LEU A 164 -12.61 3.23 12.72
CA LEU A 164 -11.49 3.98 13.27
C LEU A 164 -11.95 5.14 14.17
N ILE A 165 -12.98 5.88 13.76
CA ILE A 165 -13.56 6.98 14.54
C ILE A 165 -14.15 6.44 15.85
N GLU A 166 -14.97 5.39 15.79
CA GLU A 166 -15.57 4.77 16.97
C GLU A 166 -14.52 4.28 17.97
N ARG A 167 -13.46 3.60 17.50
CA ARG A 167 -12.35 3.16 18.37
C ARG A 167 -11.61 4.34 19.00
N ARG A 168 -11.46 5.44 18.26
CA ARG A 168 -10.81 6.66 18.77
C ARG A 168 -11.66 7.32 19.85
N LEU A 169 -12.98 7.41 19.66
CA LEU A 169 -13.92 7.97 20.63
C LEU A 169 -14.03 7.10 21.88
N ALA A 170 -14.09 5.78 21.71
CA ALA A 170 -14.19 4.82 22.81
C ALA A 170 -12.88 4.64 23.59
N LYS A 171 -11.76 5.24 23.15
CA LYS A 171 -10.41 4.96 23.69
C LYS A 171 -10.28 5.13 25.20
N GLN A 172 -11.01 6.09 25.80
CA GLN A 172 -10.93 6.35 27.25
C GLN A 172 -11.66 5.29 28.08
N GLY A 173 -12.80 4.77 27.61
CA GLY A 173 -13.59 3.76 28.34
C GLY A 173 -13.34 2.32 27.91
N ARG A 174 -13.02 2.10 26.64
CA ARG A 174 -12.79 0.79 26.01
C ARG A 174 -11.56 0.85 25.09
N PRO A 175 -10.35 0.92 25.66
CA PRO A 175 -9.11 1.08 24.88
C PRO A 175 -8.79 -0.10 23.95
N LEU A 176 -9.39 -1.28 24.20
CA LEU A 176 -9.17 -2.51 23.42
C LEU A 176 -10.29 -2.80 22.41
N LEU A 177 -11.21 -1.85 22.18
CA LEU A 177 -12.30 -2.03 21.22
C LEU A 177 -11.74 -2.40 19.83
N SER A 178 -12.15 -3.56 19.34
CA SER A 178 -11.71 -4.12 18.07
C SER A 178 -12.67 -3.72 16.94
N VAL A 179 -12.22 -3.90 15.69
CA VAL A 179 -13.09 -3.71 14.51
C VAL A 179 -14.24 -4.72 14.54
N ARG A 180 -13.95 -5.96 14.96
CA ARG A 180 -14.92 -7.03 15.11
C ARG A 180 -16.01 -6.70 16.14
N ASP A 181 -15.64 -6.12 17.27
CA ASP A 181 -16.62 -5.74 18.30
C ASP A 181 -17.62 -4.73 17.72
N ILE A 182 -17.14 -3.79 16.90
CA ILE A 182 -18.00 -2.79 16.25
C ILE A 182 -18.88 -3.45 15.20
N THR A 183 -18.37 -4.37 14.38
CA THR A 183 -19.20 -5.08 13.40
C THR A 183 -20.26 -5.93 14.10
N GLU A 184 -19.94 -6.62 15.20
CA GLU A 184 -20.91 -7.37 16.02
C GLU A 184 -21.99 -6.45 16.61
N LEU A 185 -21.63 -5.26 17.10
CA LEU A 185 -22.60 -4.27 17.57
C LEU A 185 -23.50 -3.76 16.44
N LEU A 186 -22.93 -3.46 15.28
CA LEU A 186 -23.70 -3.04 14.10
C LEU A 186 -24.66 -4.15 13.65
N GLU A 187 -24.25 -5.41 13.67
CA GLU A 187 -25.12 -6.53 13.32
C GLU A 187 -26.29 -6.71 14.29
N LEU A 188 -26.08 -6.36 15.57
CA LEU A 188 -27.11 -6.38 16.60
C LEU A 188 -28.08 -5.20 16.46
N TYR A 189 -27.57 -3.99 16.28
CA TYR A 189 -28.37 -2.76 16.29
C TYR A 189 -28.97 -2.39 14.93
N LEU A 190 -28.34 -2.77 13.82
CA LEU A 190 -28.89 -2.47 12.50
C LEU A 190 -30.10 -3.38 12.25
N PRO A 191 -31.28 -2.80 11.97
CA PRO A 191 -32.47 -3.58 11.73
C PRO A 191 -32.26 -4.47 10.51
N ARG A 192 -32.20 -5.78 10.73
CA ARG A 192 -32.31 -6.74 9.64
C ARG A 192 -33.71 -6.60 9.06
N ARG A 193 -33.81 -6.31 7.76
CA ARG A 193 -35.11 -6.22 7.07
C ARG A 193 -35.90 -7.50 7.37
N PRO A 194 -37.06 -7.43 8.06
CA PRO A 194 -37.83 -8.62 8.38
C PRO A 194 -38.23 -9.30 7.08
N ARG A 195 -37.71 -10.52 6.84
CA ARG A 195 -38.00 -11.26 5.62
C ARG A 195 -39.36 -11.94 5.78
N THR A 196 -40.42 -11.26 5.35
CA THR A 196 -41.72 -11.91 5.22
C THR A 196 -41.70 -12.88 4.02
N GLY A 197 -42.46 -13.97 4.09
CA GLY A 197 -42.57 -14.92 2.98
C GLY A 197 -42.99 -14.25 1.67
N GLN A 198 -43.88 -13.24 1.75
CA GLN A 198 -44.31 -12.45 0.59
C GLN A 198 -43.16 -11.63 -0.04
N GLU A 199 -42.29 -11.03 0.76
CA GLU A 199 -41.17 -10.24 0.23
C GLU A 199 -40.13 -11.12 -0.45
N VAL A 200 -39.92 -12.34 0.07
CA VAL A 200 -39.09 -13.36 -0.58
C VAL A 200 -39.69 -13.78 -1.93
N LEU A 201 -40.99 -14.09 -1.98
CA LEU A 201 -41.68 -14.44 -3.22
C LEU A 201 -41.63 -13.30 -4.26
N ARG A 202 -41.85 -12.04 -3.85
CA ARG A 202 -41.71 -10.87 -4.75
C ARG A 202 -40.32 -10.77 -5.35
N ARG A 203 -39.26 -11.00 -4.56
CA ARG A 203 -37.87 -11.00 -5.06
C ARG A 203 -37.60 -12.17 -6.00
N ILE A 204 -38.15 -13.36 -5.72
CA ILE A 204 -38.06 -14.51 -6.64
C ILE A 204 -38.72 -14.14 -7.96
N ALA A 205 -39.97 -13.65 -7.95
CA ALA A 205 -40.68 -13.23 -9.15
C ALA A 205 -39.89 -12.19 -9.96
N ARG A 206 -39.34 -11.16 -9.30
CA ARG A 206 -38.50 -10.13 -9.96
C ARG A 206 -37.26 -10.72 -10.63
N ARG A 207 -36.57 -11.67 -9.97
CA ARG A 207 -35.41 -12.37 -10.55
C ARG A 207 -35.81 -13.26 -11.72
N HIS A 208 -36.98 -13.89 -11.67
CA HIS A 208 -37.50 -14.68 -12.79
C HIS A 208 -37.77 -13.81 -14.01
N LEU A 209 -38.49 -12.70 -13.84
CA LEU A 209 -38.75 -11.74 -14.92
C LEU A 209 -37.45 -11.23 -15.55
N ALA A 210 -36.47 -10.82 -14.73
CA ALA A 210 -35.18 -10.36 -15.25
C ALA A 210 -34.42 -11.44 -16.05
N ARG A 211 -34.50 -12.71 -15.63
CA ARG A 211 -33.92 -13.84 -16.38
C ARG A 211 -34.65 -14.08 -17.70
N GLU A 212 -35.98 -14.01 -17.71
CA GLU A 212 -36.78 -14.12 -18.93
C GLU A 212 -36.46 -13.01 -19.94
N ASP A 213 -36.35 -11.76 -19.47
CA ASP A 213 -36.01 -10.62 -20.32
C ASP A 213 -34.59 -10.75 -20.91
N ASP A 214 -33.63 -11.28 -20.15
CA ASP A 214 -32.30 -11.59 -20.69
C ASP A 214 -32.35 -12.69 -21.75
N LEU A 215 -33.08 -13.78 -21.50
CA LEU A 215 -33.26 -14.87 -22.48
C LEU A 215 -33.93 -14.36 -23.77
N ARG A 216 -34.97 -13.54 -23.65
CA ARG A 216 -35.66 -12.91 -24.81
C ARG A 216 -34.70 -12.04 -25.61
N ARG A 217 -33.90 -11.20 -24.94
CA ARG A 217 -32.88 -10.37 -25.59
C ARG A 217 -31.86 -11.23 -26.34
N ARG A 218 -31.31 -12.28 -25.71
CA ARG A 218 -30.36 -13.20 -26.36
C ARG A 218 -30.96 -13.89 -27.58
N ARG A 219 -32.20 -14.37 -27.48
CA ARG A 219 -32.93 -14.98 -28.62
C ARG A 219 -33.09 -14.00 -29.78
N LYS A 220 -33.44 -12.73 -29.51
CA LYS A 220 -33.57 -11.68 -30.53
C LYS A 220 -32.22 -11.40 -31.21
N THR A 221 -31.15 -11.25 -30.45
CA THR A 221 -29.79 -11.04 -30.99
C THR A 221 -29.31 -12.24 -31.83
N ALA A 222 -29.62 -13.47 -31.42
CA ALA A 222 -29.29 -14.67 -32.18
C ALA A 222 -30.04 -14.75 -33.52
N ARG A 223 -31.34 -14.43 -33.54
CA ARG A 223 -32.15 -14.35 -34.78
C ARG A 223 -31.61 -13.28 -35.73
N GLN A 224 -31.33 -12.07 -35.24
CA GLN A 224 -30.73 -11.02 -36.08
C GLN A 224 -29.39 -11.44 -36.69
N LYS A 225 -28.57 -12.21 -35.96
CA LYS A 225 -27.33 -12.78 -36.51
C LYS A 225 -27.57 -13.86 -37.56
N SER A 226 -28.56 -14.74 -37.38
CA SER A 226 -28.88 -15.75 -38.41
C SER A 226 -29.42 -15.11 -39.67
N ASP A 227 -30.31 -14.13 -39.53
CA ASP A 227 -30.93 -13.43 -40.66
C ASP A 227 -29.89 -12.64 -41.44
N PHE A 228 -28.96 -11.97 -40.74
CA PHE A 228 -27.82 -11.29 -41.37
C PHE A 228 -26.88 -12.25 -42.12
N ASN A 229 -26.66 -13.45 -41.59
CA ASN A 229 -25.82 -14.47 -42.24
C ASN A 229 -26.50 -15.15 -43.44
N LEU A 230 -27.84 -15.17 -43.50
CA LEU A 230 -28.62 -15.69 -44.64
C LEU A 230 -28.75 -14.69 -45.81
N THR A 231 -28.42 -13.43 -45.58
CA THR A 231 -28.52 -12.34 -46.57
C THR A 231 -27.17 -12.02 -47.24
N LYS A 232 -26.13 -12.82 -46.99
CA LYS A 232 -24.80 -12.75 -47.61
C LYS A 232 -24.54 -14.03 -48.39
#